data_AF-A0AAN6N315-F1
#
_entry.id   AF-A0AAN6N315-F1
#
_cell.length_a   1.000
_cell.length_b   1.000
_cell.length_c   1.000
_cell.angle_alpha   90.00
_cell.angle_beta   90.00
_cell.angle_gamma   90.00
#
_symmetry.space_group_name_H-M   'P 1'
#
loop_
_entity.id
_entity.type
_entity.pdbx_description
1 polymer ?
#
loop_
_entity_poly.entity_id
_entity_poly.type
_entity_poly.pdbx_seq_one_letter_code
_entity_poly.pdbx_strand_id
1 'polypeptide(L)'
;MERSVKMEMQVSLRRPATQPPTIGIRRLPVEVVTGVLATLDSTKDLISAIRSHRVFFNGFHSYQQRVLKGIMIHMIPREILPLAIATHEAALLVDIEIWEEIQPLILSLLSIINSTSPESSPLYPRVTLQLATALEKTHRMVEYFTNDYVASAIPALNDLFGASKGKNVSAVERCRLYRAFYRFQLYCNIYGRHAIEKTRRAVRRTHAWHAATYRRSDEDTRRELACFFHPWPPWMNEQLACVFEYLETKLSVVFNDVAAHDVEWGWKKIDWVSWTVAVPTRRFMLLHGIPFLHELTTSSDFQHWKELLDSAYMQRRFNASVGSSGNPLEDSLRRCRNQEQLDVAAQNRRQTGEPLLGEYDVGMLRALVPARGQWEGGIDDVTTLAVQLWKHAHHYRRGSQMAVFLDRLRFLRETGYIFWDGPLVRDSNAPDPRRKVRNPAWNPNRIPRRDEVQQQTKEMHDSWKIRRDIFLEGGSGYWAPGSGSRVVYQYL
;
A
#
# COMPACT_ATOMS: atom_id res chain seq x y z
N MET A 1 -33.50 9.38 100.08
CA MET A 1 -32.31 9.74 99.29
C MET A 1 -31.92 8.54 98.44
N GLU A 2 -31.23 8.78 97.32
CA GLU A 2 -30.84 7.83 96.26
C GLU A 2 -31.88 7.62 95.14
N ARG A 3 -31.79 8.52 94.14
CA ARG A 3 -32.36 8.35 92.80
C ARG A 3 -31.36 7.54 91.96
N SER A 4 -31.79 6.38 91.47
CA SER A 4 -31.08 5.61 90.45
C SER A 4 -31.62 5.97 89.07
N VAL A 5 -30.83 6.69 88.27
CA VAL A 5 -31.15 7.07 86.89
C VAL A 5 -30.78 5.91 85.96
N LYS A 6 -31.77 5.24 85.37
CA LYS A 6 -31.58 4.32 84.24
C LYS A 6 -31.51 5.14 82.95
N MET A 7 -30.36 5.09 82.30
CA MET A 7 -30.08 5.71 81.01
C MET A 7 -30.43 4.70 79.91
N GLU A 8 -31.59 4.86 79.26
CA GLU A 8 -31.94 4.08 78.06
C GLU A 8 -31.22 4.65 76.83
N MET A 9 -30.21 3.92 76.36
CA MET A 9 -29.53 4.17 75.09
C MET A 9 -30.42 3.69 73.93
N GLN A 10 -31.09 4.61 73.24
CA GLN A 10 -31.73 4.32 71.95
C GLN A 10 -30.65 4.12 70.87
N VAL A 11 -30.31 2.88 70.60
CA VAL A 11 -29.51 2.49 69.42
C VAL A 11 -30.41 2.55 68.19
N SER A 12 -30.27 3.64 67.43
CA SER A 12 -30.89 3.80 66.11
C SER A 12 -30.25 2.83 65.11
N LEU A 13 -30.91 1.69 64.89
CA LEU A 13 -30.59 0.73 63.83
C LEU A 13 -30.87 1.36 62.46
N ARG A 14 -29.86 2.01 61.86
CA ARG A 14 -29.87 2.36 60.43
C ARG A 14 -29.96 1.07 59.61
N ARG A 15 -31.10 0.84 58.95
CA ARG A 15 -31.25 -0.22 57.94
C ARG A 15 -30.21 0.00 56.82
N PRO A 16 -29.44 -1.02 56.42
CA PRO A 16 -28.54 -0.91 55.28
C PRO A 16 -29.36 -0.64 54.01
N ALA A 17 -28.95 0.38 53.25
CA ALA A 17 -29.54 0.70 51.96
C ALA A 17 -29.46 -0.54 51.06
N THR A 18 -30.62 -1.08 50.66
CA THR A 18 -30.72 -2.15 49.68
C THR A 18 -30.06 -1.71 48.38
N GLN A 19 -28.91 -2.30 48.04
CA GLN A 19 -28.29 -2.07 46.75
C GLN A 19 -29.30 -2.44 45.65
N PRO A 20 -29.46 -1.62 44.60
CA PRO A 20 -30.34 -1.95 43.50
C PRO A 20 -29.91 -3.30 42.90
N PRO A 21 -30.87 -4.15 42.49
CA PRO A 21 -30.54 -5.46 41.95
C PRO A 21 -29.65 -5.30 40.72
N THR A 22 -28.43 -5.84 40.79
CA THR A 22 -27.49 -5.83 39.67
C THR A 22 -28.05 -6.72 38.57
N ILE A 23 -28.50 -6.10 37.48
CA ILE A 23 -28.92 -6.82 36.27
C ILE A 23 -27.65 -7.39 35.63
N GLY A 24 -27.40 -8.68 35.87
CA GLY A 24 -26.29 -9.38 35.22
C GLY A 24 -26.50 -9.47 33.70
N ILE A 25 -25.40 -9.40 32.94
CA ILE A 25 -25.38 -9.44 31.45
C ILE A 25 -26.19 -10.60 30.84
N ARG A 26 -26.36 -11.70 31.60
CA ARG A 26 -27.13 -12.89 31.22
C ARG A 26 -28.65 -12.66 31.13
N ARG A 27 -29.15 -11.57 31.71
CA ARG A 27 -30.58 -11.18 31.70
C ARG A 27 -30.88 -10.07 30.69
N LEU A 28 -29.88 -9.60 29.94
CA LEU A 28 -30.09 -8.60 28.91
C LEU A 28 -30.78 -9.22 27.68
N PRO A 29 -31.62 -8.45 26.97
CA PRO A 29 -32.15 -8.85 25.67
C PRO A 29 -31.02 -9.18 24.68
N VAL A 30 -31.28 -10.12 23.76
CA VAL A 30 -30.30 -10.59 22.79
C VAL A 30 -29.80 -9.46 21.87
N GLU A 31 -30.62 -8.46 21.63
CA GLU A 31 -30.30 -7.27 20.84
C GLU A 31 -29.26 -6.40 21.53
N VAL A 32 -29.33 -6.28 22.87
CA VAL A 32 -28.35 -5.54 23.67
C VAL A 32 -27.03 -6.28 23.70
N VAL A 33 -27.05 -7.60 23.92
CA VAL A 33 -25.85 -8.45 23.85
C VAL A 33 -25.20 -8.36 22.48
N THR A 34 -26.00 -8.40 21.41
CA THR A 34 -25.55 -8.24 20.03
C THR A 34 -24.90 -6.87 19.81
N GLY A 35 -25.50 -5.81 20.35
CA GLY A 35 -24.94 -4.46 20.33
C GLY A 35 -23.56 -4.40 20.99
N VAL A 36 -23.41 -5.01 22.17
CA VAL A 36 -22.12 -5.10 22.87
C VAL A 36 -21.08 -5.90 22.07
N LEU A 37 -21.47 -7.00 21.44
CA LEU A 37 -20.55 -7.75 20.58
C LEU A 37 -20.13 -6.97 19.33
N ALA A 38 -21.02 -6.13 18.81
CA ALA A 38 -20.76 -5.31 17.62
C ALA A 38 -19.77 -4.15 17.87
N THR A 39 -19.53 -3.77 19.13
CA THR A 39 -18.56 -2.72 19.50
C THR A 39 -17.16 -3.27 19.81
N LEU A 40 -16.90 -4.55 19.57
CA LEU A 40 -15.57 -5.12 19.78
C LEU A 40 -14.62 -4.63 18.68
N ASP A 41 -13.35 -4.41 19.05
CA ASP A 41 -12.33 -3.87 18.15
C ASP A 41 -11.59 -4.94 17.33
N SER A 42 -11.81 -6.23 17.62
CA SER A 42 -11.11 -7.32 16.92
C SER A 42 -11.95 -8.60 16.79
N THR A 43 -11.65 -9.37 15.74
CA THR A 43 -12.24 -10.70 15.56
C THR A 43 -11.78 -11.69 16.64
N LYS A 44 -10.57 -11.49 17.20
CA LYS A 44 -10.03 -12.31 18.29
C LYS A 44 -10.83 -12.14 19.58
N ASP A 45 -11.21 -10.91 19.90
CA ASP A 45 -12.03 -10.63 21.08
C ASP A 45 -13.44 -11.17 20.91
N LEU A 46 -13.99 -11.09 19.70
CA LEU A 46 -15.26 -11.74 19.38
C LEU A 46 -15.19 -13.26 19.62
N ILE A 47 -14.15 -13.93 19.09
CA ILE A 47 -13.97 -15.38 19.29
C ILE A 47 -13.85 -15.71 20.78
N SER A 48 -13.13 -14.89 21.54
CA SER A 48 -12.98 -15.07 23.00
C SER A 48 -14.33 -14.88 23.72
N ALA A 49 -15.09 -13.86 23.33
CA ALA A 49 -16.41 -13.57 23.90
C ALA A 49 -17.42 -14.68 23.63
N ILE A 50 -17.54 -15.15 22.38
CA ILE A 50 -18.49 -16.23 22.03
C ILE A 50 -18.12 -17.56 22.73
N ARG A 51 -16.83 -17.81 22.96
CA ARG A 51 -16.36 -19.00 23.69
C ARG A 51 -16.55 -18.90 25.20
N SER A 52 -16.66 -17.69 25.74
CA SER A 52 -16.78 -17.47 27.19
C SER A 52 -18.15 -17.90 27.75
N HIS A 53 -19.24 -17.72 27.00
CA HIS A 53 -20.58 -18.03 27.49
C HIS A 53 -21.62 -18.16 26.36
N ARG A 54 -22.61 -19.06 26.56
CA ARG A 54 -23.72 -19.30 25.61
C ARG A 54 -24.55 -18.07 25.23
N VAL A 55 -24.65 -17.08 26.11
CA VAL A 55 -25.41 -15.84 25.83
C VAL A 55 -24.75 -15.05 24.69
N PHE A 56 -23.42 -14.96 24.69
CA PHE A 56 -22.67 -14.31 23.61
C PHE A 56 -22.69 -15.15 22.33
N PHE A 57 -22.55 -16.48 22.46
CA PHE A 57 -22.70 -17.38 21.32
C PHE A 57 -24.07 -17.23 20.65
N ASN A 58 -25.16 -17.23 21.43
CA ASN A 58 -26.51 -17.08 20.92
C ASN A 58 -26.72 -15.70 20.29
N GLY A 59 -26.24 -14.63 20.93
CA GLY A 59 -26.31 -13.28 20.36
C GLY A 59 -25.59 -13.18 19.02
N PHE A 60 -24.38 -13.74 18.93
CA PHE A 60 -23.63 -13.81 17.67
C PHE A 60 -24.33 -14.69 16.63
N HIS A 61 -24.78 -15.89 17.00
CA HIS A 61 -25.40 -16.84 16.08
C HIS A 61 -26.70 -16.27 15.46
N SER A 62 -27.52 -15.60 16.27
CA SER A 62 -28.77 -14.98 15.82
C SER A 62 -28.56 -13.73 14.95
N TYR A 63 -27.47 -12.98 15.15
CA TYR A 63 -27.24 -11.68 14.50
C TYR A 63 -25.83 -11.51 13.91
N GLN A 64 -25.27 -12.58 13.33
CA GLN A 64 -23.89 -12.63 12.86
C GLN A 64 -23.50 -11.44 11.96
N GLN A 65 -24.35 -11.07 11.01
CA GLN A 65 -24.05 -9.98 10.07
C GLN A 65 -23.94 -8.62 10.78
N ARG A 66 -24.82 -8.36 11.75
CA ARG A 66 -24.81 -7.11 12.52
C ARG A 66 -23.55 -6.99 13.37
N VAL A 67 -23.18 -8.08 14.05
CA VAL A 67 -21.97 -8.12 14.88
C VAL A 67 -20.73 -7.90 14.03
N LEU A 68 -20.56 -8.69 12.96
CA LEU A 68 -19.35 -8.60 12.14
C LEU A 68 -19.25 -7.26 11.40
N LYS A 69 -20.36 -6.71 10.88
CA LYS A 69 -20.35 -5.38 10.28
C LYS A 69 -19.96 -4.30 11.29
N GLY A 70 -20.48 -4.37 12.52
CA GLY A 70 -20.09 -3.43 13.59
C GLY A 70 -18.59 -3.46 13.83
N ILE A 71 -18.03 -4.65 14.06
CA ILE A 71 -16.60 -4.85 14.28
C ILE A 71 -15.77 -4.31 13.10
N MET A 72 -16.18 -4.60 11.85
CA MET A 72 -15.45 -4.11 10.67
C MET A 72 -15.42 -2.58 10.58
N ILE A 73 -16.51 -1.90 10.92
CA ILE A 73 -16.59 -0.42 10.88
C ILE A 73 -15.72 0.21 11.98
N HIS A 74 -15.53 -0.48 13.11
CA HIS A 74 -14.60 -0.06 14.15
C HIS A 74 -13.14 -0.29 13.77
N MET A 75 -12.84 -1.40 13.08
CA MET A 75 -11.49 -1.76 12.65
C MET A 75 -10.99 -0.94 11.45
N ILE A 76 -11.86 -0.69 10.47
CA ILE A 76 -11.49 -0.07 9.19
C ILE A 76 -12.39 1.16 8.99
N PRO A 77 -11.82 2.35 8.74
CA PRO A 77 -12.62 3.54 8.44
C PRO A 77 -13.64 3.27 7.34
N ARG A 78 -14.85 3.79 7.51
CA ARG A 78 -15.99 3.52 6.63
C ARG A 78 -15.69 3.85 5.17
N GLU A 79 -14.90 4.89 4.94
CA GLU A 79 -14.48 5.38 3.62
C GLU A 79 -13.48 4.45 2.94
N ILE A 80 -12.80 3.60 3.71
CA ILE A 80 -11.77 2.66 3.24
C ILE A 80 -12.32 1.25 3.10
N LEU A 81 -13.35 0.89 3.88
CA LEU A 81 -13.92 -0.45 3.91
C LEU A 81 -14.32 -1.00 2.51
N PRO A 82 -14.97 -0.26 1.60
CA PRO A 82 -15.27 -0.76 0.25
C PRO A 82 -14.02 -1.15 -0.52
N LEU A 83 -12.94 -0.36 -0.39
CA LEU A 83 -11.67 -0.64 -1.05
C LEU A 83 -10.94 -1.82 -0.39
N ALA A 84 -11.02 -1.97 0.93
CA ALA A 84 -10.48 -3.12 1.63
C ALA A 84 -11.16 -4.43 1.20
N ILE A 85 -12.49 -4.41 1.08
CA ILE A 85 -13.28 -5.53 0.54
C ILE A 85 -12.89 -5.82 -0.90
N ALA A 86 -12.86 -4.81 -1.77
CA ALA A 86 -12.47 -4.99 -3.16
C ALA A 86 -11.06 -5.60 -3.30
N THR A 87 -10.14 -5.19 -2.42
CA THR A 87 -8.79 -5.74 -2.34
C THR A 87 -8.82 -7.22 -1.94
N HIS A 88 -9.66 -7.61 -0.98
CA HIS A 88 -9.83 -9.00 -0.58
C HIS A 88 -10.44 -9.85 -1.70
N GLU A 89 -11.52 -9.40 -2.32
CA GLU A 89 -12.17 -10.10 -3.44
C GLU A 89 -11.19 -10.29 -4.61
N ALA A 90 -10.41 -9.25 -4.96
CA ALA A 90 -9.36 -9.38 -5.96
C ALA A 90 -8.30 -10.43 -5.60
N ALA A 91 -8.03 -10.65 -4.31
CA ALA A 91 -7.11 -11.69 -3.85
C ALA A 91 -7.69 -13.11 -4.03
N LEU A 92 -9.00 -13.26 -4.21
CA LEU A 92 -9.67 -14.54 -4.42
C LEU A 92 -9.77 -14.93 -5.90
N LEU A 93 -9.46 -14.03 -6.84
CA LEU A 93 -9.53 -14.26 -8.29
C LEU A 93 -8.37 -15.13 -8.83
N VAL A 94 -7.91 -16.12 -8.05
CA VAL A 94 -6.61 -16.81 -8.20
C VAL A 94 -6.43 -17.58 -9.52
N ASP A 95 -7.49 -17.80 -10.31
CA ASP A 95 -7.43 -18.69 -11.47
C ASP A 95 -7.89 -18.07 -12.80
N ILE A 96 -8.21 -16.78 -12.84
CA ILE A 96 -8.70 -16.15 -14.07
C ILE A 96 -7.52 -15.78 -14.98
N GLU A 97 -7.41 -16.47 -16.11
CA GLU A 97 -6.33 -16.27 -17.08
C GLU A 97 -6.62 -15.15 -18.09
N ILE A 98 -7.90 -15.00 -18.41
CA ILE A 98 -8.39 -14.25 -19.56
C ILE A 98 -8.75 -12.84 -19.09
N TRP A 99 -8.08 -11.83 -19.65
CA TRP A 99 -8.32 -10.45 -19.23
C TRP A 99 -9.76 -10.01 -19.47
N GLU A 100 -10.38 -10.52 -20.52
CA GLU A 100 -11.78 -10.28 -20.86
C GLU A 100 -12.73 -10.75 -19.74
N GLU A 101 -12.31 -11.69 -18.89
CA GLU A 101 -13.05 -12.12 -17.69
C GLU A 101 -12.67 -11.29 -16.45
N ILE A 102 -11.41 -10.86 -16.35
CA ILE A 102 -10.94 -10.00 -15.25
C ILE A 102 -11.53 -8.59 -15.36
N GLN A 103 -11.67 -8.04 -16.56
CA GLN A 103 -12.09 -6.66 -16.78
C GLN A 103 -13.49 -6.38 -16.20
N PRO A 104 -14.54 -7.18 -16.46
CA PRO A 104 -15.85 -7.00 -15.83
C PRO A 104 -15.76 -7.04 -14.30
N LEU A 105 -14.89 -7.90 -13.74
CA LEU A 105 -14.67 -8.00 -12.30
C LEU A 105 -13.96 -6.76 -11.75
N ILE A 106 -12.95 -6.23 -12.43
CA ILE A 106 -12.32 -4.96 -12.03
C ILE A 106 -13.36 -3.84 -12.05
N LEU A 107 -14.17 -3.76 -13.11
CA LEU A 107 -15.22 -2.76 -13.21
C LEU A 107 -16.28 -2.92 -12.12
N SER A 108 -16.59 -4.16 -11.71
CA SER A 108 -17.52 -4.44 -10.60
C SER A 108 -16.92 -4.08 -9.24
N LEU A 109 -15.63 -4.37 -9.02
CA LEU A 109 -14.91 -3.96 -7.81
C LEU A 109 -14.84 -2.45 -7.72
N LEU A 110 -14.51 -1.77 -8.82
CA LEU A 110 -14.50 -0.31 -8.89
C LEU A 110 -15.90 0.28 -8.71
N SER A 111 -16.97 -0.40 -9.14
CA SER A 111 -18.33 0.09 -8.90
C SER A 111 -18.73 -0.03 -7.42
N ILE A 112 -18.27 -1.06 -6.71
CA ILE A 112 -18.44 -1.16 -5.23
C ILE A 112 -17.77 0.03 -4.55
N ILE A 113 -16.53 0.35 -4.96
CA ILE A 113 -15.76 1.40 -4.30
C ILE A 113 -16.37 2.79 -4.59
N ASN A 114 -16.93 2.99 -5.79
CA ASN A 114 -17.55 4.26 -6.20
C ASN A 114 -19.03 4.41 -5.81
N SER A 115 -19.64 3.41 -5.15
CA SER A 115 -21.07 3.47 -4.83
C SER A 115 -21.34 4.37 -3.63
N THR A 116 -22.33 5.26 -3.74
CA THR A 116 -22.88 6.06 -2.64
C THR A 116 -23.41 5.21 -1.49
N SER A 117 -23.88 3.98 -1.78
CA SER A 117 -24.27 3.00 -0.77
C SER A 117 -23.65 1.65 -1.08
N PRO A 118 -22.36 1.45 -0.72
CA PRO A 118 -21.64 0.21 -1.01
C PRO A 118 -22.37 -0.99 -0.42
N GLU A 119 -22.95 -0.85 0.77
CA GLU A 119 -23.68 -1.91 1.47
C GLU A 119 -24.99 -2.32 0.80
N SER A 120 -25.56 -1.48 -0.05
CA SER A 120 -26.75 -1.78 -0.85
C SER A 120 -26.40 -2.41 -2.19
N SER A 121 -25.12 -2.44 -2.57
CA SER A 121 -24.68 -3.09 -3.80
C SER A 121 -24.93 -4.60 -3.70
N PRO A 122 -25.55 -5.23 -4.72
CA PRO A 122 -25.69 -6.69 -4.76
C PRO A 122 -24.34 -7.41 -4.81
N LEU A 123 -23.27 -6.68 -5.16
CA LEU A 123 -21.90 -7.17 -5.20
C LEU A 123 -21.18 -7.06 -3.85
N TYR A 124 -21.79 -6.45 -2.84
CA TYR A 124 -21.19 -6.36 -1.51
C TYR A 124 -21.26 -7.75 -0.84
N PRO A 125 -20.10 -8.35 -0.51
CA PRO A 125 -20.06 -9.71 -0.01
C PRO A 125 -20.71 -9.81 1.37
N ARG A 126 -21.33 -10.97 1.63
CA ARG A 126 -21.83 -11.29 2.96
C ARG A 126 -20.64 -11.37 3.92
N VAL A 127 -20.73 -10.66 5.04
CA VAL A 127 -19.62 -10.59 5.99
C VAL A 127 -19.51 -11.90 6.76
N THR A 128 -18.44 -12.64 6.51
CA THR A 128 -18.10 -13.86 7.26
C THR A 128 -17.00 -13.57 8.28
N LEU A 129 -16.84 -14.45 9.28
CA LEU A 129 -15.75 -14.32 10.24
C LEU A 129 -14.38 -14.44 9.55
N GLN A 130 -14.29 -15.28 8.52
CA GLN A 130 -13.08 -15.43 7.70
C GLN A 130 -12.75 -14.14 6.94
N LEU A 131 -13.75 -13.52 6.29
CA LEU A 131 -13.57 -12.23 5.63
C LEU A 131 -13.12 -11.16 6.63
N ALA A 132 -13.83 -11.02 7.76
CA ALA A 132 -13.48 -10.03 8.78
C ALA A 132 -12.04 -10.24 9.30
N THR A 133 -11.63 -11.49 9.55
CA THR A 133 -10.27 -11.82 10.00
C THR A 133 -9.23 -11.47 8.93
N ALA A 134 -9.52 -11.75 7.66
CA ALA A 134 -8.62 -11.45 6.54
C ALA A 134 -8.47 -9.93 6.32
N LEU A 135 -9.58 -9.18 6.43
CA LEU A 135 -9.59 -7.73 6.38
C LEU A 135 -8.83 -7.12 7.55
N GLU A 136 -9.03 -7.62 8.77
CA GLU A 136 -8.29 -7.20 9.96
C GLU A 136 -6.78 -7.39 9.78
N LYS A 137 -6.37 -8.58 9.34
CA LYS A 137 -4.95 -8.89 9.09
C LYS A 137 -4.35 -7.92 8.06
N THR A 138 -5.05 -7.69 6.96
CA THR A 138 -4.59 -6.78 5.90
C THR A 138 -4.53 -5.34 6.41
N HIS A 139 -5.54 -4.89 7.17
CA HIS A 139 -5.59 -3.54 7.71
C HIS A 139 -4.44 -3.26 8.68
N ARG A 140 -4.12 -4.21 9.57
CA ARG A 140 -2.96 -4.09 10.47
C ARG A 140 -1.64 -3.89 9.72
N MET A 141 -1.46 -4.57 8.58
CA MET A 141 -0.27 -4.39 7.75
C MET A 141 -0.26 -3.02 7.06
N VAL A 142 -1.43 -2.55 6.59
CA VAL A 142 -1.59 -1.19 6.04
C VAL A 142 -1.31 -0.12 7.10
N GLU A 143 -1.79 -0.32 8.33
CA GLU A 143 -1.54 0.57 9.46
C GLU A 143 -0.06 0.60 9.84
N TYR A 144 0.62 -0.56 9.89
CA TYR A 144 2.06 -0.66 10.08
C TYR A 144 2.82 0.21 9.08
N PHE A 145 2.58 0.01 7.78
CA PHE A 145 3.26 0.79 6.74
C PHE A 145 2.86 2.25 6.74
N THR A 146 1.63 2.58 7.10
CA THR A 146 1.17 3.97 7.23
C THR A 146 1.93 4.70 8.33
N ASN A 147 2.08 4.07 9.50
CA ASN A 147 2.79 4.66 10.63
C ASN A 147 4.30 4.83 10.32
N ASP A 148 4.92 3.83 9.70
CA ASP A 148 6.33 3.88 9.27
C ASP A 148 6.56 4.92 8.13
N TYR A 149 5.61 5.05 7.20
CA TYR A 149 5.63 6.10 6.17
C TYR A 149 5.55 7.47 6.80
N VAL A 150 4.60 7.69 7.71
CA VAL A 150 4.42 8.97 8.42
C VAL A 150 5.67 9.35 9.20
N ALA A 151 6.28 8.39 9.91
CA ALA A 151 7.47 8.60 10.72
C ALA A 151 8.70 9.06 9.90
N SER A 152 8.79 8.64 8.63
CA SER A 152 9.86 9.01 7.72
C SER A 152 9.54 10.23 6.84
N ALA A 153 8.31 10.33 6.34
CA ALA A 153 7.90 11.36 5.39
C ALA A 153 7.69 12.74 6.02
N ILE A 154 7.13 12.84 7.24
CA ILE A 154 6.91 14.13 7.90
C ILE A 154 8.23 14.86 8.20
N PRO A 155 9.26 14.21 8.77
CA PRO A 155 10.57 14.86 8.94
C PRO A 155 11.14 15.34 7.61
N ALA A 156 11.15 14.48 6.57
CA ALA A 156 11.64 14.85 5.25
C ALA A 156 10.87 16.03 4.63
N LEU A 157 9.55 16.09 4.85
CA LEU A 157 8.70 17.21 4.45
C LEU A 157 9.08 18.51 5.18
N ASN A 158 9.26 18.44 6.49
CA ASN A 158 9.63 19.59 7.32
C ASN A 158 11.01 20.11 6.93
N ASP A 159 11.98 19.22 6.72
CA ASP A 159 13.34 19.57 6.26
C ASP A 159 13.30 20.22 4.88
N LEU A 160 12.50 19.67 3.96
CA LEU A 160 12.33 20.20 2.61
C LEU A 160 11.70 21.59 2.62
N PHE A 161 10.52 21.71 3.20
CA PHE A 161 9.73 22.94 3.11
C PHE A 161 10.04 23.96 4.20
N GLY A 162 10.87 23.61 5.19
CA GLY A 162 10.98 24.41 6.42
C GLY A 162 9.65 24.46 7.18
N ALA A 163 8.84 23.43 7.03
CA ALA A 163 7.48 23.39 7.57
C ALA A 163 7.48 22.96 9.04
N SER A 164 6.44 23.35 9.75
CA SER A 164 6.16 22.91 11.12
C SER A 164 5.00 21.92 11.15
N LYS A 165 4.96 20.95 10.21
CA LYS A 165 3.93 19.90 10.24
C LYS A 165 4.19 19.05 11.49
N GLY A 166 3.23 19.08 12.42
CA GLY A 166 3.28 18.26 13.62
C GLY A 166 3.29 16.77 13.27
N LYS A 167 3.79 15.95 14.20
CA LYS A 167 3.83 14.48 14.05
C LYS A 167 2.45 13.84 13.92
N ASN A 168 1.40 14.56 14.33
CA ASN A 168 0.03 14.06 14.30
C ASN A 168 -0.58 14.22 12.90
N VAL A 169 -1.05 13.10 12.36
CA VAL A 169 -1.75 13.00 11.08
C VAL A 169 -3.24 13.09 11.33
N SER A 170 -3.95 13.90 10.53
CA SER A 170 -5.41 14.01 10.62
C SER A 170 -6.09 12.73 10.14
N ALA A 171 -7.36 12.53 10.50
CA ALA A 171 -8.14 11.39 10.00
C ALA A 171 -8.20 11.36 8.46
N VAL A 172 -8.34 12.53 7.83
CA VAL A 172 -8.39 12.67 6.36
C VAL A 172 -7.06 12.29 5.71
N GLU A 173 -5.93 12.80 6.25
CA GLU A 173 -4.59 12.49 5.76
C GLU A 173 -4.29 10.99 5.90
N ARG A 174 -4.70 10.38 7.03
CA ARG A 174 -4.58 8.94 7.27
C ARG A 174 -5.44 8.13 6.30
N CYS A 175 -6.68 8.56 6.03
CA CYS A 175 -7.54 7.91 5.03
C CYS A 175 -6.91 7.94 3.63
N ARG A 176 -6.27 9.05 3.21
CA ARG A 176 -5.56 9.09 1.91
C ARG A 176 -4.42 8.07 1.84
N LEU A 177 -3.65 7.93 2.92
CA LEU A 177 -2.57 6.93 3.02
C LEU A 177 -3.12 5.51 2.96
N TYR A 178 -4.14 5.19 3.78
CA TYR A 178 -4.80 3.88 3.74
C TYR A 178 -5.29 3.56 2.33
N ARG A 179 -5.98 4.50 1.70
CA ARG A 179 -6.47 4.34 0.33
C ARG A 179 -5.33 4.07 -0.65
N ALA A 180 -4.21 4.79 -0.57
CA ALA A 180 -3.07 4.59 -1.44
C ALA A 180 -2.46 3.17 -1.27
N PHE A 181 -2.27 2.72 -0.03
CA PHE A 181 -1.76 1.37 0.26
C PHE A 181 -2.72 0.26 -0.20
N TYR A 182 -4.02 0.40 0.04
CA TYR A 182 -5.00 -0.56 -0.47
C TYR A 182 -5.05 -0.57 -2.00
N ARG A 183 -4.93 0.59 -2.67
CA ARG A 183 -4.85 0.65 -4.14
C ARG A 183 -3.58 -0.05 -4.65
N PHE A 184 -2.46 0.10 -3.97
CA PHE A 184 -1.25 -0.66 -4.28
C PHE A 184 -1.49 -2.17 -4.13
N GLN A 185 -2.09 -2.62 -3.03
CA GLN A 185 -2.39 -4.04 -2.84
C GLN A 185 -3.39 -4.58 -3.87
N LEU A 186 -4.43 -3.80 -4.18
CA LEU A 186 -5.41 -4.13 -5.20
C LEU A 186 -4.74 -4.30 -6.57
N TYR A 187 -3.83 -3.38 -6.94
CA TYR A 187 -3.02 -3.51 -8.15
C TYR A 187 -2.21 -4.81 -8.15
N CYS A 188 -1.55 -5.14 -7.03
CA CYS A 188 -0.78 -6.38 -6.89
C CYS A 188 -1.67 -7.64 -7.02
N ASN A 189 -2.88 -7.62 -6.46
CA ASN A 189 -3.80 -8.73 -6.55
C ASN A 189 -4.31 -8.95 -7.98
N ILE A 190 -4.63 -7.87 -8.69
CA ILE A 190 -5.13 -7.93 -10.07
C ILE A 190 -4.01 -8.28 -11.06
N TYR A 191 -2.95 -7.45 -11.09
CA TYR A 191 -1.93 -7.52 -12.13
C TYR A 191 -0.69 -8.30 -11.69
N GLY A 192 -0.34 -8.23 -10.41
CA GLY A 192 0.83 -8.92 -9.87
C GLY A 192 0.68 -10.44 -9.87
N ARG A 193 -0.45 -10.95 -9.37
CA ARG A 193 -0.73 -12.40 -9.37
C ARG A 193 -0.88 -12.97 -10.77
N HIS A 194 -1.56 -12.25 -11.68
CA HIS A 194 -1.67 -12.66 -13.08
C HIS A 194 -0.29 -12.78 -13.73
N ALA A 195 0.59 -11.80 -13.51
CA ALA A 195 1.97 -11.84 -14.00
C ALA A 195 2.73 -13.05 -13.43
N ILE A 196 2.61 -13.33 -12.12
CA ILE A 196 3.29 -14.45 -11.45
C ILE A 196 2.78 -15.82 -11.94
N GLU A 197 1.46 -16.01 -12.01
CA GLU A 197 0.87 -17.30 -12.39
C GLU A 197 1.10 -17.62 -13.88
N LYS A 198 1.03 -16.60 -14.74
CA LYS A 198 1.44 -16.72 -16.15
C LYS A 198 2.87 -17.24 -16.25
N THR A 199 3.79 -16.75 -15.41
CA THR A 199 5.16 -17.26 -15.37
C THR A 199 5.21 -18.71 -14.92
N ARG A 200 4.57 -19.08 -13.82
CA ARG A 200 4.54 -20.46 -13.31
C ARG A 200 4.07 -21.46 -14.37
N ARG A 201 3.04 -21.13 -15.14
CA ARG A 201 2.52 -22.01 -16.20
C ARG A 201 3.44 -22.06 -17.41
N ALA A 202 4.08 -20.96 -17.78
CA ALA A 202 5.11 -20.96 -18.81
C ALA A 202 6.23 -21.96 -18.44
N VAL A 203 6.68 -21.98 -17.17
CA VAL A 203 7.63 -22.98 -16.66
C VAL A 203 7.12 -24.40 -16.84
N ARG A 204 5.88 -24.69 -16.44
CA ARG A 204 5.30 -26.05 -16.54
C ARG A 204 5.18 -26.55 -17.98
N ARG A 205 4.94 -25.66 -18.95
CA ARG A 205 4.72 -26.01 -20.36
C ARG A 205 6.00 -26.07 -21.18
N THR A 206 7.09 -25.46 -20.73
CA THR A 206 8.36 -25.37 -21.50
C THR A 206 9.38 -26.44 -21.08
N HIS A 207 9.13 -27.68 -21.50
CA HIS A 207 10.18 -28.48 -22.17
C HIS A 207 10.22 -28.20 -23.69
N ALA A 208 9.23 -27.46 -24.23
CA ALA A 208 9.18 -27.09 -25.65
C ALA A 208 9.48 -25.60 -25.86
N TRP A 209 10.54 -25.32 -26.62
CA TRP A 209 11.02 -23.99 -27.05
C TRP A 209 10.04 -23.18 -27.93
N HIS A 210 8.76 -23.58 -28.00
CA HIS A 210 7.70 -22.90 -28.74
C HIS A 210 6.69 -22.22 -27.82
N ALA A 211 7.15 -21.40 -26.87
CA ALA A 211 6.33 -20.33 -26.30
C ALA A 211 6.18 -19.17 -27.31
N ALA A 212 5.90 -19.51 -28.55
CA ALA A 212 5.54 -18.55 -29.58
C ALA A 212 4.16 -17.96 -29.24
N THR A 213 4.05 -16.64 -29.41
CA THR A 213 2.81 -15.94 -29.77
C THR A 213 1.67 -15.89 -28.75
N TYR A 214 1.95 -15.41 -27.53
CA TYR A 214 1.04 -14.43 -26.94
C TYR A 214 1.82 -13.17 -26.58
N ARG A 215 2.39 -12.56 -27.63
CA ARG A 215 2.96 -11.21 -27.56
C ARG A 215 1.75 -10.27 -27.48
N ARG A 216 1.22 -10.09 -26.27
CA ARG A 216 0.15 -9.14 -25.97
C ARG A 216 0.52 -7.82 -26.63
N SER A 217 -0.38 -7.24 -27.41
CA SER A 217 -0.05 -5.97 -28.04
C SER A 217 0.17 -4.92 -26.95
N ASP A 218 1.04 -3.94 -27.20
CA ASP A 218 1.16 -2.81 -26.29
C ASP A 218 -0.20 -2.11 -26.09
N GLU A 219 -1.08 -2.18 -27.10
CA GLU A 219 -2.41 -1.59 -27.07
C GLU A 219 -3.36 -2.30 -26.11
N ASP A 220 -3.35 -3.63 -26.07
CA ASP A 220 -4.17 -4.37 -25.11
C ASP A 220 -3.68 -4.02 -23.71
N THR A 221 -2.38 -4.15 -23.44
CA THR A 221 -1.77 -3.77 -22.15
C THR A 221 -2.18 -2.35 -21.72
N ARG A 222 -2.23 -1.39 -22.65
CA ARG A 222 -2.69 -0.01 -22.35
C ARG A 222 -4.16 0.03 -21.92
N ARG A 223 -5.07 -0.63 -22.65
CA ARG A 223 -6.50 -0.68 -22.28
C ARG A 223 -6.71 -1.30 -20.90
N GLU A 224 -5.91 -2.31 -20.56
CA GLU A 224 -6.00 -2.98 -19.26
C GLU A 224 -5.64 -2.04 -18.11
N LEU A 225 -4.55 -1.30 -18.29
CA LEU A 225 -4.08 -0.35 -17.29
C LEU A 225 -5.00 0.86 -17.19
N ALA A 226 -5.54 1.33 -18.32
CA ALA A 226 -6.52 2.40 -18.35
C ALA A 226 -7.75 2.05 -17.48
N CYS A 227 -8.20 0.79 -17.48
CA CYS A 227 -9.30 0.34 -16.62
C CYS A 227 -9.03 0.51 -15.13
N PHE A 228 -7.76 0.47 -14.70
CA PHE A 228 -7.39 0.64 -13.30
C PHE A 228 -7.06 2.09 -12.93
N PHE A 229 -6.35 2.84 -13.78
CA PHE A 229 -5.87 4.19 -13.44
C PHE A 229 -6.84 5.31 -13.83
N HIS A 230 -7.58 5.20 -14.94
CA HIS A 230 -8.51 6.24 -15.39
C HIS A 230 -9.68 6.50 -14.43
N PRO A 231 -10.18 5.52 -13.67
CA PRO A 231 -11.21 5.76 -12.66
C PRO A 231 -10.76 6.67 -11.50
N TRP A 232 -9.48 7.03 -11.44
CA TRP A 232 -8.92 7.86 -10.38
C TRP A 232 -8.38 9.17 -10.93
N PRO A 233 -8.59 10.29 -10.22
CA PRO A 233 -7.95 11.54 -10.57
C PRO A 233 -6.42 11.44 -10.56
N PRO A 234 -5.71 12.25 -11.36
CA PRO A 234 -4.25 12.23 -11.44
C PRO A 234 -3.53 12.37 -10.08
N TRP A 235 -4.01 13.24 -9.19
CA TRP A 235 -3.43 13.39 -7.85
C TRP A 235 -3.55 12.13 -6.99
N MET A 236 -4.62 11.35 -7.14
CA MET A 236 -4.72 10.06 -6.47
C MET A 236 -3.74 9.04 -7.09
N ASN A 237 -3.49 9.09 -8.39
CA ASN A 237 -2.45 8.27 -9.02
C ASN A 237 -1.04 8.67 -8.54
N GLU A 238 -0.80 9.95 -8.26
CA GLU A 238 0.43 10.41 -7.62
C GLU A 238 0.53 9.97 -6.15
N GLN A 239 -0.58 9.89 -5.39
CA GLN A 239 -0.59 9.26 -4.06
C GLN A 239 -0.13 7.78 -4.14
N LEU A 240 -0.63 7.03 -5.13
CA LEU A 240 -0.20 5.65 -5.37
C LEU A 240 1.30 5.58 -5.73
N ALA A 241 1.80 6.53 -6.52
CA ALA A 241 3.23 6.65 -6.83
C ALA A 241 4.09 6.84 -5.57
N CYS A 242 3.65 7.68 -4.63
CA CYS A 242 4.38 7.95 -3.39
C CYS A 242 4.54 6.68 -2.54
N VAL A 243 3.44 5.95 -2.29
CA VAL A 243 3.51 4.70 -1.52
C VAL A 243 4.31 3.62 -2.26
N PHE A 244 4.23 3.59 -3.59
CA PHE A 244 5.02 2.66 -4.40
C PHE A 244 6.53 2.90 -4.22
N GLU A 245 7.01 4.14 -4.34
CA GLU A 245 8.45 4.45 -4.17
C GLU A 245 8.94 4.22 -2.74
N TYR A 246 8.08 4.50 -1.76
CA TYR A 246 8.36 4.16 -0.36
C TYR A 246 8.52 2.64 -0.15
N LEU A 247 7.59 1.84 -0.67
CA LEU A 247 7.66 0.38 -0.57
C LEU A 247 8.87 -0.18 -1.33
N GLU A 248 9.23 0.40 -2.48
CA GLU A 248 10.47 0.08 -3.18
C GLU A 248 11.70 0.36 -2.31
N THR A 249 11.70 1.46 -1.55
CA THR A 249 12.79 1.78 -0.62
C THR A 249 12.91 0.75 0.50
N LYS A 250 11.78 0.34 1.09
CA LYS A 250 11.77 -0.71 2.13
C LYS A 250 12.27 -2.06 1.61
N LEU A 251 11.83 -2.46 0.41
CA LEU A 251 12.33 -3.66 -0.25
C LEU A 251 13.82 -3.56 -0.59
N SER A 252 14.29 -2.39 -1.04
CA SER A 252 15.68 -2.19 -1.46
C SER A 252 16.68 -2.45 -0.34
N VAL A 253 16.35 -2.09 0.90
CA VAL A 253 17.23 -2.36 2.06
C VAL A 253 17.52 -3.85 2.18
N VAL A 254 16.47 -4.67 2.26
CA VAL A 254 16.59 -6.12 2.44
C VAL A 254 17.16 -6.80 1.18
N PHE A 255 16.69 -6.39 0.01
CA PHE A 255 17.15 -6.94 -1.28
C PHE A 255 18.64 -6.68 -1.49
N ASN A 256 19.10 -5.45 -1.24
CA ASN A 256 20.50 -5.10 -1.47
C ASN A 256 21.42 -5.84 -0.49
N ASP A 257 20.99 -6.05 0.75
CA ASP A 257 21.75 -6.82 1.75
C ASP A 257 21.93 -8.27 1.31
N VAL A 258 20.84 -8.95 0.94
CA VAL A 258 20.90 -10.33 0.41
C VAL A 258 21.74 -10.40 -0.87
N ALA A 259 21.56 -9.48 -1.81
CA ALA A 259 22.32 -9.46 -3.05
C ALA A 259 23.81 -9.12 -2.87
N ALA A 260 24.17 -8.33 -1.87
CA ALA A 260 25.55 -7.99 -1.55
C ALA A 260 26.27 -9.15 -0.84
N HIS A 261 25.55 -9.95 -0.05
CA HIS A 261 26.15 -10.91 0.86
C HIS A 261 25.91 -12.38 0.53
N ASP A 262 24.84 -12.75 -0.16
CA ASP A 262 24.58 -14.16 -0.46
C ASP A 262 25.52 -14.69 -1.55
N VAL A 263 26.15 -15.84 -1.30
CA VAL A 263 27.10 -16.48 -2.24
C VAL A 263 26.42 -16.84 -3.56
N GLU A 264 25.23 -17.43 -3.52
CA GLU A 264 24.50 -17.90 -4.70
C GLU A 264 24.03 -16.72 -5.56
N TRP A 265 23.52 -15.65 -4.96
CA TRP A 265 23.14 -14.42 -5.65
C TRP A 265 24.36 -13.70 -6.25
N GLY A 266 25.51 -13.75 -5.58
CA GLY A 266 26.78 -13.28 -6.11
C GLY A 266 27.19 -14.05 -7.38
N TRP A 267 27.08 -15.38 -7.35
CA TRP A 267 27.29 -16.23 -8.53
C TRP A 267 26.31 -15.92 -9.66
N LYS A 268 25.03 -15.69 -9.33
CA LYS A 268 23.98 -15.27 -10.29
C LYS A 268 24.16 -13.82 -10.79
N LYS A 269 25.14 -13.07 -10.27
CA LYS A 269 25.43 -11.67 -10.60
C LYS A 269 24.20 -10.77 -10.42
N ILE A 270 23.50 -10.92 -9.30
CA ILE A 270 22.35 -10.07 -8.99
C ILE A 270 22.84 -8.65 -8.71
N ASP A 271 22.36 -7.70 -9.50
CA ASP A 271 22.66 -6.27 -9.39
C ASP A 271 21.93 -5.64 -8.20
N TRP A 272 22.70 -5.05 -7.29
CA TRP A 272 22.23 -4.35 -6.09
C TRP A 272 22.68 -2.89 -6.02
N VAL A 273 23.50 -2.44 -6.96
CA VAL A 273 24.01 -1.05 -7.02
C VAL A 273 23.17 -0.21 -7.96
N SER A 274 22.70 -0.80 -9.06
CA SER A 274 21.94 -0.06 -10.06
C SER A 274 20.65 0.52 -9.47
N TRP A 275 20.48 1.82 -9.69
CA TRP A 275 19.32 2.57 -9.23
C TRP A 275 18.07 2.16 -10.00
N THR A 276 16.98 2.04 -9.24
CA THR A 276 15.55 1.97 -9.61
C THR A 276 15.22 1.39 -11.00
N VAL A 277 15.54 2.05 -12.11
CA VAL A 277 15.12 1.62 -13.45
C VAL A 277 15.84 0.36 -13.95
N ALA A 278 17.07 0.08 -13.50
CA ALA A 278 17.91 -0.97 -14.08
C ALA A 278 17.86 -2.33 -13.38
N VAL A 279 17.17 -2.44 -12.23
CA VAL A 279 16.98 -3.73 -11.53
C VAL A 279 15.50 -4.11 -11.60
N PRO A 280 14.98 -4.49 -12.78
CA PRO A 280 13.59 -4.91 -12.89
C PRO A 280 13.33 -6.09 -11.94
N THR A 281 14.35 -6.93 -11.67
CA THR A 281 14.67 -7.60 -10.40
C THR A 281 13.70 -7.47 -9.23
N ARG A 282 14.19 -6.67 -8.29
CA ARG A 282 13.55 -6.08 -7.14
C ARG A 282 12.13 -5.59 -7.42
N ARG A 283 11.90 -4.87 -8.51
CA ARG A 283 10.58 -4.27 -8.78
C ARG A 283 9.48 -5.29 -9.05
N PHE A 284 9.81 -6.44 -9.62
CA PHE A 284 8.86 -7.54 -9.74
C PHE A 284 8.46 -8.10 -8.37
N MET A 285 9.35 -8.09 -7.39
CA MET A 285 9.05 -8.57 -6.04
C MET A 285 8.00 -7.70 -5.33
N LEU A 286 7.88 -6.42 -5.71
CA LEU A 286 6.81 -5.54 -5.20
C LEU A 286 5.40 -6.05 -5.57
N LEU A 287 5.27 -6.83 -6.66
CA LEU A 287 3.98 -7.41 -7.06
C LEU A 287 3.44 -8.48 -6.11
N HIS A 288 4.25 -8.97 -5.18
CA HIS A 288 3.75 -9.84 -4.11
C HIS A 288 2.92 -9.07 -3.07
N GLY A 289 2.96 -7.74 -3.11
CA GLY A 289 2.12 -6.86 -2.31
C GLY A 289 2.57 -6.69 -0.86
N ILE A 290 1.72 -5.99 -0.11
CA ILE A 290 1.88 -5.62 1.30
C ILE A 290 2.18 -6.81 2.22
N PRO A 291 1.49 -7.98 2.14
CA PRO A 291 1.80 -9.08 3.05
C PRO A 291 3.24 -9.56 2.96
N PHE A 292 3.77 -9.71 1.74
CA PHE A 292 5.16 -10.09 1.49
C PHE A 292 6.14 -9.02 2.00
N LEU A 293 5.86 -7.75 1.71
CA LEU A 293 6.72 -6.65 2.16
C LEU A 293 6.71 -6.51 3.68
N HIS A 294 5.57 -6.74 4.32
CA HIS A 294 5.44 -6.71 5.77
C HIS A 294 6.29 -7.82 6.40
N GLU A 295 6.23 -9.04 5.87
CA GLU A 295 7.05 -10.16 6.34
C GLU A 295 8.55 -9.86 6.20
N LEU A 296 8.99 -9.35 5.04
CA LEU A 296 10.38 -8.93 4.82
C LEU A 296 10.84 -7.86 5.82
N THR A 297 10.03 -6.83 6.04
CA THR A 297 10.41 -5.67 6.87
C THR A 297 10.32 -5.92 8.37
N THR A 298 9.53 -6.91 8.80
CA THR A 298 9.39 -7.27 10.21
C THR A 298 10.31 -8.43 10.61
N SER A 299 10.84 -9.18 9.65
CA SER A 299 11.91 -10.14 9.89
C SER A 299 13.26 -9.42 10.12
N SER A 300 14.10 -10.04 10.95
CA SER A 300 15.50 -9.64 11.18
C SER A 300 16.50 -10.72 10.79
N ASP A 301 16.02 -11.87 10.29
CA ASP A 301 16.85 -13.00 9.95
C ASP A 301 17.20 -13.01 8.46
N PHE A 302 18.51 -13.06 8.18
CA PHE A 302 19.05 -13.06 6.81
C PHE A 302 18.58 -14.29 6.03
N GLN A 303 18.55 -15.46 6.68
CA GLN A 303 18.17 -16.70 6.01
C GLN A 303 16.69 -16.66 5.61
N HIS A 304 15.83 -16.17 6.50
CA HIS A 304 14.42 -15.95 6.19
C HIS A 304 14.22 -14.91 5.07
N TRP A 305 14.98 -13.81 5.05
CA TRP A 305 14.96 -12.87 3.93
C TRP A 305 15.36 -13.55 2.61
N LYS A 306 16.44 -14.34 2.61
CA LYS A 306 16.89 -15.08 1.44
C LYS A 306 15.79 -16.03 0.96
N GLU A 307 15.16 -16.81 1.85
CA GLU A 307 14.09 -17.75 1.49
C GLU A 307 12.88 -17.05 0.87
N LEU A 308 12.44 -15.93 1.44
CA LEU A 308 11.36 -15.12 0.89
C LEU A 308 11.72 -14.55 -0.48
N LEU A 309 12.92 -13.98 -0.60
CA LEU A 309 13.39 -13.39 -1.85
C LEU A 309 13.66 -14.45 -2.92
N ASP A 310 14.17 -15.63 -2.57
CA ASP A 310 14.37 -16.75 -3.49
C ASP A 310 13.02 -17.30 -3.97
N SER A 311 12.04 -17.45 -3.08
CA SER A 311 10.68 -17.83 -3.45
C SER A 311 10.06 -16.87 -4.46
N ALA A 312 10.28 -15.56 -4.30
CA ALA A 312 9.86 -14.53 -5.25
C ALA A 312 10.72 -14.49 -6.52
N TYR A 313 12.04 -14.68 -6.40
CA TYR A 313 13.00 -14.61 -7.51
C TYR A 313 12.90 -15.81 -8.45
N MET A 314 12.72 -17.02 -7.91
CA MET A 314 12.52 -18.24 -8.70
C MET A 314 11.26 -18.13 -9.56
N GLN A 315 10.25 -17.39 -9.11
CA GLN A 315 9.06 -17.08 -9.92
C GLN A 315 9.37 -16.14 -11.10
N ARG A 316 10.54 -15.49 -11.15
CA ARG A 316 10.93 -14.50 -12.17
C ARG A 316 11.99 -14.99 -13.15
N ARG A 317 12.97 -15.80 -12.73
CA ARG A 317 14.10 -16.23 -13.60
C ARG A 317 13.66 -16.87 -14.93
N PHE A 318 12.44 -17.37 -15.00
CA PHE A 318 11.85 -17.95 -16.21
C PHE A 318 11.17 -16.95 -17.17
N ASN A 319 11.04 -15.66 -16.79
CA ASN A 319 10.48 -14.61 -17.65
C ASN A 319 11.51 -13.90 -18.53
N ALA A 320 12.82 -14.04 -18.27
CA ALA A 320 13.86 -13.26 -18.96
C ALA A 320 13.96 -13.54 -20.47
N SER A 321 13.30 -14.60 -20.98
CA SER A 321 13.16 -14.88 -22.41
C SER A 321 12.06 -14.06 -23.10
N VAL A 322 11.19 -13.39 -22.35
CA VAL A 322 10.11 -12.53 -22.85
C VAL A 322 10.51 -11.09 -22.55
N GLY A 323 11.10 -10.40 -23.54
CA GLY A 323 11.79 -9.10 -23.43
C GLY A 323 10.98 -7.88 -22.98
N SER A 324 10.13 -7.98 -21.95
CA SER A 324 9.54 -6.84 -21.26
C SER A 324 10.39 -6.52 -20.02
N SER A 325 11.25 -5.52 -20.15
CA SER A 325 12.35 -5.21 -19.24
C SER A 325 11.98 -4.29 -18.07
N GLY A 326 10.71 -4.14 -17.71
CA GLY A 326 10.32 -3.10 -16.75
C GLY A 326 9.34 -3.52 -15.68
N ASN A 327 9.15 -2.59 -14.74
CA ASN A 327 8.31 -2.75 -13.58
C ASN A 327 6.86 -2.55 -13.97
N PRO A 328 5.97 -3.53 -13.77
CA PRO A 328 4.59 -3.40 -14.19
C PRO A 328 3.94 -2.14 -13.63
N LEU A 329 4.05 -1.79 -12.35
CA LEU A 329 3.34 -0.62 -11.83
C LEU A 329 3.91 0.72 -12.33
N GLU A 330 5.22 0.91 -12.24
CA GLU A 330 5.86 2.13 -12.74
C GLU A 330 5.70 2.26 -14.25
N ASP A 331 5.96 1.20 -15.00
CA ASP A 331 5.75 1.19 -16.45
C ASP A 331 4.28 1.44 -16.74
N SER A 332 3.35 0.94 -15.92
CA SER A 332 1.93 1.21 -16.09
C SER A 332 1.61 2.69 -15.90
N LEU A 333 2.12 3.30 -14.82
CA LEU A 333 1.97 4.72 -14.56
C LEU A 333 2.58 5.56 -15.69
N ARG A 334 3.76 5.17 -16.20
CA ARG A 334 4.42 5.82 -17.35
C ARG A 334 3.70 5.57 -18.68
N ARG A 335 3.12 4.39 -18.90
CA ARG A 335 2.40 4.03 -20.13
C ARG A 335 1.05 4.74 -20.20
N CYS A 336 0.30 4.80 -19.08
CA CYS A 336 -0.91 5.60 -18.97
C CYS A 336 -0.63 7.08 -19.27
N ARG A 337 0.50 7.61 -18.78
CA ARG A 337 0.98 8.96 -19.11
C ARG A 337 1.19 9.19 -20.62
N ASN A 338 1.77 8.21 -21.32
CA ASN A 338 2.11 8.34 -22.74
C ASN A 338 0.89 8.15 -23.67
N GLN A 339 -0.20 7.53 -23.20
CA GLN A 339 -1.45 7.41 -23.96
C GLN A 339 -2.07 8.78 -24.22
N GLU A 340 -2.18 9.61 -23.18
CA GLU A 340 -2.66 11.00 -23.32
C GLU A 340 -1.74 11.79 -24.26
N GLN A 341 -0.41 11.57 -24.24
CA GLN A 341 0.47 12.23 -25.23
C GLN A 341 0.13 11.90 -26.68
N LEU A 342 -0.31 10.67 -26.98
CA LEU A 342 -0.68 10.26 -28.34
C LEU A 342 -2.06 10.80 -28.72
N ASP A 343 -3.03 10.71 -27.81
CA ASP A 343 -4.40 11.20 -28.03
C ASP A 343 -4.44 12.73 -28.11
N VAL A 344 -3.73 13.41 -27.21
CA VAL A 344 -3.55 14.87 -27.19
C VAL A 344 -2.67 15.34 -28.34
N ALA A 345 -1.62 14.61 -28.77
CA ALA A 345 -0.88 14.99 -29.99
C ALA A 345 -1.71 14.76 -31.27
N ALA A 346 -2.67 13.83 -31.25
CA ALA A 346 -3.62 13.62 -32.35
C ALA A 346 -4.70 14.72 -32.36
N GLN A 347 -5.18 15.17 -31.19
CA GLN A 347 -6.14 16.29 -31.06
C GLN A 347 -5.48 17.67 -31.26
N ASN A 348 -4.30 17.92 -30.71
CA ASN A 348 -3.55 19.18 -30.84
C ASN A 348 -2.99 19.44 -32.24
N ARG A 349 -2.89 18.41 -33.10
CA ARG A 349 -2.68 18.64 -34.54
C ARG A 349 -3.85 19.36 -35.20
N ARG A 350 -4.98 19.56 -34.51
CA ARG A 350 -6.18 20.19 -35.06
C ARG A 350 -6.62 21.49 -34.38
N GLN A 351 -6.28 21.80 -33.11
CA GLN A 351 -6.66 23.09 -32.49
C GLN A 351 -5.87 23.42 -31.19
N THR A 352 -5.27 24.61 -31.14
CA THR A 352 -4.90 25.49 -30.00
C THR A 352 -4.73 24.91 -28.58
N GLY A 353 -3.48 24.96 -28.08
CA GLY A 353 -3.13 25.53 -26.77
C GLY A 353 -3.86 25.00 -25.52
N GLU A 354 -3.73 23.72 -25.20
CA GLU A 354 -4.12 23.24 -23.86
C GLU A 354 -3.48 24.10 -22.76
N PRO A 355 -4.28 24.55 -21.77
CA PRO A 355 -3.76 25.33 -20.67
C PRO A 355 -2.71 24.54 -19.91
N LEU A 356 -1.73 25.25 -19.35
CA LEU A 356 -0.82 24.64 -18.40
C LEU A 356 -1.60 24.22 -17.15
N LEU A 357 -1.19 23.17 -16.45
CA LEU A 357 -1.89 22.71 -15.25
C LEU A 357 -2.01 23.83 -14.19
N GLY A 358 -1.06 24.78 -14.15
CA GLY A 358 -1.13 25.97 -13.30
C GLY A 358 -2.32 26.87 -13.59
N GLU A 359 -2.79 26.89 -14.83
CA GLU A 359 -3.90 27.71 -15.34
C GLU A 359 -5.27 27.04 -15.10
N TYR A 360 -5.32 25.78 -14.65
CA TYR A 360 -6.57 25.06 -14.43
C TYR A 360 -7.37 25.71 -13.30
N ASP A 361 -8.58 26.16 -13.56
CA ASP A 361 -9.50 26.59 -12.50
C ASP A 361 -10.12 25.38 -11.77
N VAL A 362 -10.97 25.67 -10.78
CA VAL A 362 -11.67 24.64 -9.99
C VAL A 362 -12.58 23.77 -10.88
N GLY A 363 -13.20 24.35 -11.90
CA GLY A 363 -14.05 23.64 -12.85
C GLY A 363 -13.25 22.66 -13.72
N MET A 364 -12.11 23.11 -14.24
CA MET A 364 -11.18 22.26 -14.99
C MET A 364 -10.64 21.12 -14.14
N LEU A 365 -10.24 21.38 -12.88
CA LEU A 365 -9.82 20.32 -11.96
C LEU A 365 -10.96 19.34 -11.66
N ARG A 366 -12.20 19.82 -11.48
CA ARG A 366 -13.37 18.94 -11.29
C ARG A 366 -13.65 18.09 -12.52
N ALA A 367 -13.40 18.60 -13.72
CA ALA A 367 -13.53 17.83 -14.96
C ALA A 367 -12.52 16.68 -15.06
N LEU A 368 -11.41 16.73 -14.31
CA LEU A 368 -10.47 15.62 -14.18
C LEU A 368 -10.95 14.51 -13.26
N VAL A 369 -11.99 14.76 -12.45
CA VAL A 369 -12.62 13.76 -11.61
C VAL A 369 -13.58 12.96 -12.48
N PRO A 370 -13.38 11.63 -12.65
CA PRO A 370 -14.26 10.84 -13.49
C PRO A 370 -15.72 10.94 -13.04
N ALA A 371 -16.66 11.03 -13.97
CA ALA A 371 -18.09 11.16 -13.67
C ALA A 371 -18.65 10.00 -12.82
N ARG A 372 -17.99 8.83 -12.83
CA ARG A 372 -18.33 7.66 -12.01
C ARG A 372 -17.73 7.69 -10.59
N GLY A 373 -16.95 8.70 -10.24
CA GLY A 373 -16.24 8.81 -8.96
C GLY A 373 -16.66 10.05 -8.18
N GLN A 374 -17.95 10.24 -7.93
CA GLN A 374 -18.38 11.14 -6.85
C GLN A 374 -17.98 10.48 -5.53
N TRP A 375 -16.71 10.67 -5.16
CA TRP A 375 -16.16 10.26 -3.88
C TRP A 375 -16.75 11.18 -2.81
N GLU A 376 -17.97 10.84 -2.37
CA GLU A 376 -18.66 11.50 -1.27
C GLU A 376 -17.80 11.40 -0.01
N GLY A 377 -17.23 12.52 0.39
CA GLY A 377 -16.39 12.59 1.59
C GLY A 377 -15.43 13.77 1.61
N GLY A 378 -15.23 14.45 0.47
CA GLY A 378 -14.39 15.64 0.40
C GLY A 378 -12.91 15.39 0.72
N ILE A 379 -12.50 14.12 0.89
CA ILE A 379 -11.13 13.72 1.26
C ILE A 379 -10.14 14.25 0.22
N ASP A 380 -10.49 14.29 -1.06
CA ASP A 380 -9.68 14.93 -2.11
C ASP A 380 -10.54 15.86 -2.96
N ASP A 381 -11.38 16.66 -2.30
CA ASP A 381 -11.99 17.77 -3.01
C ASP A 381 -10.90 18.63 -3.65
N VAL A 382 -11.19 19.17 -4.83
CA VAL A 382 -10.22 19.94 -5.61
C VAL A 382 -9.72 21.20 -4.87
N THR A 383 -10.43 21.64 -3.83
CA THR A 383 -10.02 22.77 -2.97
C THR A 383 -9.08 22.35 -1.83
N THR A 384 -8.87 21.05 -1.61
CA THR A 384 -7.94 20.56 -0.58
C THR A 384 -6.50 20.97 -0.90
N LEU A 385 -5.71 21.18 0.16
CA LEU A 385 -4.31 21.59 0.00
C LEU A 385 -3.49 20.54 -0.76
N ALA A 386 -3.74 19.25 -0.51
CA ALA A 386 -3.14 18.13 -1.24
C ALA A 386 -3.25 18.30 -2.77
N VAL A 387 -4.46 18.58 -3.27
CA VAL A 387 -4.71 18.77 -4.71
C VAL A 387 -4.04 20.05 -5.22
N GLN A 388 -4.08 21.12 -4.44
CA GLN A 388 -3.42 22.38 -4.81
C GLN A 388 -1.89 22.24 -4.87
N LEU A 389 -1.28 21.49 -3.95
CA LEU A 389 0.15 21.17 -3.97
C LEU A 389 0.52 20.32 -5.18
N TRP A 390 -0.31 19.33 -5.54
CA TRP A 390 -0.13 18.56 -6.76
C TRP A 390 -0.20 19.45 -8.01
N LYS A 391 -1.27 20.23 -8.17
CA LYS A 391 -1.43 21.19 -9.26
C LYS A 391 -0.21 22.09 -9.37
N HIS A 392 0.28 22.58 -8.22
CA HIS A 392 1.45 23.44 -8.17
C HIS A 392 2.74 22.73 -8.59
N ALA A 393 3.02 21.54 -8.04
CA ALA A 393 4.23 20.76 -8.36
C ALA A 393 4.34 20.47 -9.88
N HIS A 394 3.19 20.42 -10.55
CA HIS A 394 3.08 20.12 -11.97
C HIS A 394 2.63 21.30 -12.84
N HIS A 395 2.64 22.53 -12.33
CA HIS A 395 1.99 23.71 -12.95
C HIS A 395 2.41 24.04 -14.39
N TYR A 396 3.57 23.57 -14.84
CA TYR A 396 4.19 23.85 -16.14
C TYR A 396 4.01 22.68 -17.11
N ARG A 397 3.23 21.67 -16.74
CA ARG A 397 2.84 20.57 -17.61
C ARG A 397 1.56 20.90 -18.36
N ARG A 398 1.49 20.42 -19.59
CA ARG A 398 0.24 20.24 -20.33
C ARG A 398 -0.21 18.79 -20.13
N GLY A 399 -1.51 18.56 -20.06
CA GLY A 399 -2.09 17.26 -19.70
C GLY A 399 -1.98 16.95 -18.20
N SER A 400 -3.07 16.46 -17.63
CA SER A 400 -3.15 16.18 -16.20
C SER A 400 -2.63 14.77 -15.86
N GLN A 401 -2.80 13.78 -16.74
CA GLN A 401 -2.20 12.46 -16.55
C GLN A 401 -0.70 12.50 -16.83
N MET A 402 -0.26 13.45 -17.66
CA MET A 402 1.16 13.81 -17.87
C MET A 402 1.90 14.28 -16.60
N ALA A 403 1.14 14.64 -15.56
CA ALA A 403 1.60 15.10 -14.27
C ALA A 403 1.62 14.00 -13.20
N VAL A 404 1.69 12.72 -13.61
CA VAL A 404 1.85 11.59 -12.68
C VAL A 404 3.20 10.92 -12.89
N PHE A 405 3.85 10.52 -11.79
CA PHE A 405 5.08 9.73 -11.76
C PHE A 405 6.26 10.37 -12.54
N LEU A 406 6.50 11.67 -12.31
CA LEU A 406 7.65 12.36 -12.92
C LEU A 406 8.93 12.11 -12.12
N ASP A 407 9.97 11.58 -12.76
CA ASP A 407 11.25 11.27 -12.11
C ASP A 407 11.86 12.44 -11.34
N ARG A 408 11.84 13.63 -11.96
CA ARG A 408 12.35 14.85 -11.34
C ARG A 408 11.61 15.28 -10.07
N LEU A 409 10.42 14.73 -9.81
CA LEU A 409 9.63 15.02 -8.61
C LEU A 409 9.66 13.87 -7.60
N ARG A 410 10.55 12.89 -7.78
CA ARG A 410 10.74 11.78 -6.83
C ARG A 410 10.99 12.28 -5.40
N PHE A 411 11.82 13.31 -5.24
CA PHE A 411 12.09 13.89 -3.92
C PHE A 411 10.82 14.44 -3.25
N LEU A 412 9.84 14.94 -4.01
CA LEU A 412 8.55 15.35 -3.46
C LEU A 412 7.74 14.14 -2.99
N ARG A 413 7.71 13.09 -3.81
CA ARG A 413 6.99 11.85 -3.49
C ARG A 413 7.54 11.17 -2.24
N GLU A 414 8.84 11.17 -2.02
CA GLU A 414 9.47 10.66 -0.80
C GLU A 414 9.02 11.41 0.47
N THR A 415 8.67 12.69 0.37
CA THR A 415 8.05 13.44 1.49
C THR A 415 6.55 13.22 1.63
N GLY A 416 5.92 12.48 0.71
CA GLY A 416 4.48 12.31 0.66
C GLY A 416 3.70 13.61 0.51
N TYR A 417 4.26 14.61 -0.17
CA TYR A 417 3.76 16.00 -0.23
C TYR A 417 2.25 16.15 -0.51
N ILE A 418 1.65 15.16 -1.18
CA ILE A 418 0.26 15.11 -1.61
C ILE A 418 -0.70 14.48 -0.58
N PHE A 419 -0.20 14.02 0.57
CA PHE A 419 -1.04 13.43 1.61
C PHE A 419 -1.51 14.45 2.64
N TRP A 420 -0.85 15.60 2.75
CA TRP A 420 -0.93 16.48 3.91
C TRP A 420 -1.82 17.71 3.68
N ASP A 421 -2.69 18.02 4.65
CA ASP A 421 -3.55 19.21 4.70
C ASP A 421 -3.02 20.29 5.66
N GLY A 422 -1.90 20.04 6.33
CA GLY A 422 -1.32 20.96 7.31
C GLY A 422 -0.90 22.31 6.70
N PRO A 423 -0.67 23.36 7.52
CA PRO A 423 -0.34 24.71 7.07
C PRO A 423 1.08 24.78 6.48
N LEU A 424 1.33 24.10 5.36
CA LEU A 424 2.58 24.13 4.62
C LEU A 424 2.85 25.50 3.99
N VAL A 425 1.82 26.36 3.89
CA VAL A 425 1.85 27.56 3.01
C VAL A 425 1.08 28.77 3.57
N ARG A 426 0.76 28.82 4.88
CA ARG A 426 0.02 29.99 5.42
C ARG A 426 0.90 31.10 5.98
N ASP A 427 2.18 30.84 6.23
CA ASP A 427 3.08 31.91 6.63
C ASP A 427 3.57 32.63 5.37
N SER A 428 3.15 33.89 5.17
CA SER A 428 3.52 34.70 3.99
C SER A 428 5.04 34.95 3.89
N ASN A 429 5.78 34.62 4.94
CA ASN A 429 7.24 34.68 5.00
C ASN A 429 7.93 33.32 4.82
N ALA A 430 7.20 32.20 4.81
CA ALA A 430 7.80 30.90 4.52
C ALA A 430 8.33 30.90 3.09
N PRO A 431 9.59 30.46 2.86
CA PRO A 431 10.15 30.39 1.52
C PRO A 431 9.21 29.57 0.67
N ASP A 432 8.66 30.23 -0.32
CA ASP A 432 7.63 29.68 -1.18
C ASP A 432 8.04 28.25 -1.58
N PRO A 433 7.28 27.20 -1.24
CA PRO A 433 7.55 25.84 -1.70
C PRO A 433 7.85 25.81 -3.22
N ARG A 434 7.22 26.74 -3.94
CA ARG A 434 7.35 27.05 -5.37
C ARG A 434 8.78 27.49 -5.78
N ARG A 435 9.58 28.11 -4.90
CA ARG A 435 10.99 28.50 -5.14
C ARG A 435 11.97 27.36 -4.90
N LYS A 436 11.76 26.53 -3.87
CA LYS A 436 12.63 25.37 -3.57
C LYS A 436 12.47 24.25 -4.60
N VAL A 437 11.24 23.96 -5.05
CA VAL A 437 10.98 22.99 -6.13
C VAL A 437 11.59 23.41 -7.46
N ARG A 438 11.81 24.71 -7.68
CA ARG A 438 12.48 25.27 -8.87
C ARG A 438 14.00 25.35 -8.74
N ASN A 439 14.58 25.08 -7.58
CA ASN A 439 16.03 25.15 -7.40
C ASN A 439 16.67 23.79 -7.74
N PRO A 440 17.31 23.62 -8.92
CA PRO A 440 17.97 22.37 -9.29
C PRO A 440 19.14 21.99 -8.37
N ALA A 441 19.66 22.93 -7.56
CA ALA A 441 20.68 22.62 -6.55
C ALA A 441 20.10 21.89 -5.33
N TRP A 442 18.78 21.94 -5.14
CA TRP A 442 18.08 21.27 -4.04
C TRP A 442 17.56 19.91 -4.53
N ASN A 443 18.49 18.98 -4.78
CA ASN A 443 18.19 17.56 -4.92
C ASN A 443 18.66 16.87 -3.62
N PRO A 444 17.81 16.75 -2.59
CA PRO A 444 18.19 16.13 -1.31
C PRO A 444 18.40 14.62 -1.46
N ASN A 445 17.93 14.05 -2.57
CA ASN A 445 18.20 12.66 -2.88
C ASN A 445 19.61 12.61 -3.44
N ARG A 446 20.50 12.06 -2.62
CA ARG A 446 21.78 11.49 -3.01
C ARG A 446 21.55 10.51 -4.18
N ILE A 447 21.29 11.01 -5.40
CA ILE A 447 21.83 10.34 -6.58
C ILE A 447 23.31 10.32 -6.24
N PRO A 448 23.88 9.15 -5.92
CA PRO A 448 25.27 9.11 -5.52
C PRO A 448 26.04 9.77 -6.63
N ARG A 449 27.11 10.49 -6.27
CA ARG A 449 27.94 11.10 -7.30
C ARG A 449 28.30 10.02 -8.31
N ARG A 450 28.42 10.39 -9.58
CA ARG A 450 28.73 9.42 -10.64
C ARG A 450 29.90 8.51 -10.24
N ASP A 451 30.89 9.08 -9.56
CA ASP A 451 32.07 8.39 -9.04
C ASP A 451 31.73 7.38 -7.92
N GLU A 452 30.79 7.70 -7.01
CA GLU A 452 30.30 6.78 -5.98
C GLU A 452 29.56 5.60 -6.62
N VAL A 453 28.70 5.84 -7.60
CA VAL A 453 28.01 4.76 -8.34
C VAL A 453 29.03 3.89 -9.07
N GLN A 454 30.02 4.49 -9.73
CA GLN A 454 31.09 3.75 -10.42
C GLN A 454 31.91 2.90 -9.44
N GLN A 455 32.26 3.46 -8.28
CA GLN A 455 33.00 2.76 -7.24
C GLN A 455 32.20 1.58 -6.67
N GLN A 456 30.93 1.79 -6.30
CA GLN A 456 30.05 0.71 -5.84
C GLN A 456 29.85 -0.35 -6.92
N THR A 457 29.73 0.05 -8.18
CA THR A 457 29.58 -0.87 -9.32
C THR A 457 30.83 -1.73 -9.47
N LYS A 458 32.02 -1.16 -9.29
CA LYS A 458 33.28 -1.90 -9.31
C LYS A 458 33.35 -2.89 -8.15
N GLU A 459 33.05 -2.45 -6.92
CA GLU A 459 33.02 -3.29 -5.73
C GLU A 459 32.03 -4.47 -5.88
N MET A 460 30.85 -4.21 -6.43
CA MET A 460 29.87 -5.24 -6.75
C MET A 460 30.43 -6.28 -7.73
N HIS A 461 31.01 -5.85 -8.85
CA HIS A 461 31.60 -6.77 -9.84
C HIS A 461 32.74 -7.61 -9.26
N ASP A 462 33.58 -7.02 -8.43
CA ASP A 462 34.68 -7.74 -7.78
C ASP A 462 34.15 -8.73 -6.74
N SER A 463 33.11 -8.35 -5.97
CA SER A 463 32.42 -9.28 -5.06
C SER A 463 31.80 -10.49 -5.77
N TRP A 464 31.30 -10.31 -7.00
CA TRP A 464 30.72 -11.40 -7.79
C TRP A 464 31.77 -12.41 -8.20
N LYS A 465 32.99 -11.98 -8.55
CA LYS A 465 34.09 -12.90 -8.89
C LYS A 465 34.44 -13.79 -7.70
N ILE A 466 34.62 -13.18 -6.52
CA ILE A 466 34.95 -13.91 -5.29
C ILE A 466 33.84 -14.91 -4.94
N ARG A 467 32.58 -14.47 -4.91
CA ARG A 467 31.45 -15.33 -4.55
C ARG A 467 31.18 -16.42 -5.60
N ARG A 468 31.49 -16.17 -6.88
CA ARG A 468 31.45 -17.22 -7.92
C ARG A 468 32.46 -18.32 -7.60
N ASP A 469 33.67 -17.97 -7.21
CA ASP A 469 34.72 -18.96 -6.96
C ASP A 469 34.37 -19.79 -5.69
N ILE A 470 33.88 -19.14 -4.62
CA ILE A 470 33.32 -19.83 -3.43
C ILE A 470 32.20 -20.81 -3.81
N PHE A 471 31.27 -20.38 -4.66
CA PHE A 471 30.16 -21.24 -5.10
C PHE A 471 30.66 -22.46 -5.90
N LEU A 472 31.67 -22.29 -6.77
CA LEU A 472 32.27 -23.38 -7.54
C LEU A 472 33.02 -24.39 -6.67
N GLU A 473 33.52 -23.97 -5.52
CA GLU A 473 34.11 -24.83 -4.49
C GLU A 473 33.05 -25.54 -3.62
N GLY A 474 31.76 -25.34 -3.88
CA GLY A 474 30.66 -25.93 -3.12
C GLY A 474 30.28 -25.15 -1.85
N GLY A 475 30.73 -23.90 -1.72
CA GLY A 475 30.36 -22.99 -0.64
C GLY A 475 28.98 -22.35 -0.86
N SER A 476 28.28 -22.07 0.24
CA SER A 476 26.95 -21.44 0.25
C SER A 476 26.74 -20.59 1.51
N GLY A 477 25.72 -19.73 1.51
CA GLY A 477 25.36 -18.91 2.68
C GLY A 477 25.87 -17.47 2.63
N TYR A 478 26.10 -16.88 3.81
CA TYR A 478 26.42 -15.46 3.95
C TYR A 478 27.93 -15.21 3.78
N TRP A 479 28.27 -14.28 2.90
CA TRP A 479 29.63 -13.80 2.65
C TRP A 479 29.78 -12.32 3.04
N ALA A 480 30.84 -12.00 3.78
CA ALA A 480 31.26 -10.63 4.05
C ALA A 480 32.67 -10.38 3.48
N PRO A 481 32.96 -9.16 2.98
CA PRO A 481 34.30 -8.81 2.57
C PRO A 481 35.32 -9.08 3.68
N GLY A 482 36.34 -9.90 3.39
CA GLY A 482 37.40 -10.26 4.34
C GLY A 482 37.01 -11.29 5.41
N SER A 483 35.79 -11.84 5.41
CA SER A 483 35.35 -12.86 6.35
C SER A 483 34.54 -13.96 5.67
N GLY A 484 35.11 -15.16 5.56
CA GLY A 484 34.42 -16.38 5.11
C GLY A 484 33.70 -17.15 6.22
N SER A 485 33.63 -16.60 7.44
CA SER A 485 33.19 -17.33 8.65
C SER A 485 31.75 -17.87 8.64
N ARG A 486 30.89 -17.39 7.72
CA ARG A 486 29.49 -17.81 7.58
C ARG A 486 29.20 -18.54 6.26
N VAL A 487 30.25 -18.88 5.53
CA VAL A 487 30.16 -19.73 4.33
C VAL A 487 30.20 -21.19 4.76
N VAL A 488 29.23 -21.98 4.31
CA VAL A 488 29.12 -23.42 4.57
C VAL A 488 29.51 -24.18 3.30
N TYR A 489 30.49 -25.07 3.40
CA TYR A 489 30.94 -25.96 2.33
C TYR A 489 30.33 -27.35 2.52
N GLN A 490 29.73 -27.92 1.49
CA GLN A 490 29.01 -29.21 1.59
C GLN A 490 29.91 -30.46 1.50
N TYR A 491 31.21 -30.31 1.20
CA TYR A 491 32.11 -31.42 0.85
C TYR A 491 33.41 -31.49 1.67
N LEU A 492 33.44 -30.82 2.82
CA LEU A 492 34.47 -30.94 3.86
C LEU A 492 33.78 -31.34 5.16
#